data_AF-A0A7V1H6N9-F1
#
_entry.id   AF-A0A7V1H6N9-F1
#
_cell.length_a   1.000
_cell.length_b   1.000
_cell.length_c   1.000
_cell.angle_alpha   90.00
_cell.angle_beta   90.00
_cell.angle_gamma   90.00
#
_symmetry.space_group_name_H-M   'P 1'
#
loop_
_entity.id
_entity.type
_entity.pdbx_description
1 polymer ?
#
loop_
_entity_poly.entity_id
_entity_poly.type
_entity_poly.pdbx_seq_one_letter_code
_entity_poly.pdbx_strand_id
1 'polypeptide(L)'
;LPSTTKFQLSTKSPETGMYLCSNSGGEFGPELKKCGFDGMIISGSADSWTYIMIKDKEVTFCDARQMQGMTSPETLKALKEAAGDKKAPALSIGPAGERLVRFSFVNVDTRAFGRGGAGAVLGSKKLKGIVLKGTGKIPVADQARIDEIRSAALTDLKESRANHKKYGTAQYIETINELGCLPTRNFSTTHFEGAGKVDAHTMYDEHLEKNYACYMCPVACGKVCVVKKGPFRGARSRIEYESIVFLGPDCGISDLGAVIKANQVCDEMGMDTISCGNAVALTMELYERGLITKEDTCGVEAVFGNSQALIEMIHLIARREGIGDLLAEGMAGVLKKKPEWSPYIMSVKGMPLAGYDPRGFYGNAITYGTSNRGACHNVGGWSVRAELQSGKYDRYALEGKGRLVKSIQDNRAYVDSIGICTVVRGSMDFSDSPGGDVLEALTGHDFTPELMSIGERIYTLERMILNREGIRRKDDQPPERIVKEVVPSGPIKGRFLTTEMYNTMLDEYYEERGWDMDGVPTSETIEKLGLTTLI
;
A
#
# COMPACT_ATOMS: atom_id res chain seq x y z
N LEU A 1 3.51 21.81 -9.10
CA LEU A 1 4.84 21.20 -8.92
C LEU A 1 4.83 19.76 -9.45
N PRO A 2 5.99 19.13 -9.73
CA PRO A 2 6.03 17.77 -10.25
C PRO A 2 5.40 16.75 -9.29
N SER A 3 4.49 15.92 -9.79
CA SER A 3 3.87 14.80 -9.04
C SER A 3 3.16 15.15 -7.71
N THR A 4 2.70 16.40 -7.52
CA THR A 4 1.76 16.80 -6.44
C THR A 4 0.35 16.32 -6.79
N THR A 5 0.17 15.02 -6.67
CA THR A 5 -1.01 14.27 -7.17
C THR A 5 -1.65 13.39 -6.11
N LYS A 6 -0.97 13.30 -4.96
CA LYS A 6 -1.34 12.37 -3.91
C LYS A 6 -2.45 12.99 -3.09
N PHE A 7 -3.40 12.17 -2.72
CA PHE A 7 -4.49 12.53 -1.83
C PHE A 7 -4.84 11.31 -0.97
N GLN A 8 -5.45 11.57 0.18
CA GLN A 8 -5.64 10.58 1.22
C GLN A 8 -7.09 10.15 1.32
N LEU A 9 -7.27 8.90 1.72
CA LEU A 9 -8.53 8.34 2.16
C LEU A 9 -8.33 7.83 3.59
N SER A 10 -9.18 8.25 4.51
CA SER A 10 -9.22 7.73 5.87
C SER A 10 -10.58 7.11 6.20
N THR A 11 -10.58 5.98 6.89
CA THR A 11 -11.80 5.28 7.35
C THR A 11 -11.45 4.30 8.47
N LYS A 12 -12.45 3.61 9.03
CA LYS A 12 -12.23 2.37 9.78
C LYS A 12 -12.09 1.22 8.78
N SER A 13 -10.94 0.55 8.81
CA SER A 13 -10.58 -0.59 7.99
C SER A 13 -11.51 -1.78 8.26
N PRO A 14 -12.22 -2.31 7.25
CA PRO A 14 -12.90 -3.61 7.39
C PRO A 14 -11.91 -4.79 7.45
N GLU A 15 -10.67 -4.63 6.95
CA GLU A 15 -9.64 -5.69 7.00
C GLU A 15 -9.08 -5.87 8.41
N THR A 16 -8.82 -4.77 9.10
CA THR A 16 -8.13 -4.78 10.40
C THR A 16 -9.05 -4.44 11.57
N GLY A 17 -10.19 -3.81 11.31
CA GLY A 17 -11.10 -3.30 12.35
C GLY A 17 -10.59 -2.02 13.03
N MET A 18 -9.54 -1.39 12.50
CA MET A 18 -8.86 -0.21 13.07
C MET A 18 -8.83 0.99 12.12
N TYR A 19 -8.22 2.10 12.54
CA TYR A 19 -7.87 3.21 11.66
C TYR A 19 -7.17 2.75 10.37
N LEU A 20 -7.59 3.32 9.24
CA LEU A 20 -6.95 3.20 7.95
C LEU A 20 -6.68 4.59 7.41
N CYS A 21 -5.44 4.86 7.03
CA CYS A 21 -5.09 5.83 5.99
C CYS A 21 -4.66 5.08 4.73
N SER A 22 -5.02 5.58 3.55
CA SER A 22 -4.62 5.04 2.26
C SER A 22 -4.36 6.19 1.30
N ASN A 23 -3.35 6.03 0.45
CA ASN A 23 -2.87 7.09 -0.43
C ASN A 23 -2.96 6.62 -1.89
N SER A 24 -3.52 7.46 -2.76
CA SER A 24 -3.53 7.23 -4.20
C SER A 24 -3.03 8.46 -4.95
N GLY A 25 -2.49 8.23 -6.15
CA GLY A 25 -2.25 9.30 -7.12
C GLY A 25 -3.36 9.35 -8.16
N GLY A 26 -3.11 10.07 -9.26
CA GLY A 26 -4.04 10.19 -10.37
C GLY A 26 -4.41 11.65 -10.61
N GLU A 27 -5.55 11.86 -11.24
CA GLU A 27 -6.06 13.19 -11.57
C GLU A 27 -7.16 13.64 -10.60
N PHE A 28 -7.79 12.69 -9.90
CA PHE A 28 -8.89 12.94 -8.97
C PHE A 28 -8.61 14.00 -7.89
N GLY A 29 -7.49 13.88 -7.15
CA GLY A 29 -7.15 14.83 -6.08
C GLY A 29 -7.01 16.28 -6.57
N PRO A 30 -6.15 16.55 -7.57
CA PRO A 30 -6.06 17.87 -8.20
C PRO A 30 -7.40 18.38 -8.76
N GLU A 31 -8.20 17.51 -9.36
CA GLU A 31 -9.49 17.89 -9.93
C GLU A 31 -10.52 18.26 -8.86
N LEU A 32 -10.49 17.59 -7.70
CA LEU A 32 -11.34 17.94 -6.55
C LEU A 32 -11.03 19.36 -6.05
N LYS A 33 -9.75 19.74 -6.00
CA LYS A 33 -9.33 21.12 -5.70
C LYS A 33 -9.85 22.11 -6.73
N LYS A 34 -9.86 21.78 -8.03
CA LYS A 34 -10.46 22.62 -9.08
C LYS A 34 -11.98 22.70 -8.98
N CYS A 35 -12.63 21.70 -8.39
CA CYS A 35 -14.05 21.77 -8.04
C CYS A 35 -14.31 22.73 -6.87
N GLY A 36 -13.26 23.13 -6.13
CA GLY A 36 -13.34 24.06 -5.01
C GLY A 36 -13.39 23.39 -3.64
N PHE A 37 -12.98 22.12 -3.53
CA PHE A 37 -12.97 21.36 -2.29
C PHE A 37 -11.57 20.87 -1.94
N ASP A 38 -11.21 20.91 -0.66
CA ASP A 38 -9.97 20.32 -0.14
C ASP A 38 -10.12 18.84 0.21
N GLY A 39 -11.35 18.42 0.50
CA GLY A 39 -11.71 17.06 0.86
C GLY A 39 -13.22 16.88 0.91
N MET A 40 -13.65 15.66 1.20
CA MET A 40 -15.06 15.29 1.36
C MET A 40 -15.22 14.22 2.43
N ILE A 41 -16.36 14.22 3.11
CA ILE A 41 -16.74 13.20 4.10
C ILE A 41 -18.00 12.51 3.60
N ILE A 42 -17.94 11.18 3.49
CA ILE A 42 -19.07 10.36 3.01
C ILE A 42 -19.63 9.57 4.18
N SER A 43 -20.80 9.98 4.67
CA SER A 43 -21.53 9.33 5.75
C SER A 43 -22.81 8.65 5.24
N GLY A 44 -23.45 7.84 6.09
CA GLY A 44 -24.65 7.09 5.72
C GLY A 44 -24.42 6.00 4.67
N SER A 45 -25.51 5.56 4.06
CA SER A 45 -25.60 4.60 2.94
C SER A 45 -26.76 5.02 2.03
N ALA A 46 -26.63 4.82 0.73
CA ALA A 46 -27.74 5.00 -0.20
C ALA A 46 -28.74 3.83 -0.15
N ASP A 47 -29.99 4.07 -0.57
CA ASP A 47 -31.04 3.05 -0.66
C ASP A 47 -30.84 2.10 -1.85
N SER A 48 -30.30 2.63 -2.95
CA SER A 48 -29.91 1.90 -4.16
C SER A 48 -28.47 2.20 -4.54
N TRP A 49 -27.90 1.45 -5.48
CA TRP A 49 -26.56 1.75 -6.00
C TRP A 49 -26.52 3.14 -6.61
N THR A 50 -25.57 3.94 -6.14
CA THR A 50 -25.44 5.36 -6.47
C THR A 50 -24.01 5.67 -6.90
N TYR A 51 -23.84 6.66 -7.77
CA TYR A 51 -22.56 7.34 -7.98
C TYR A 51 -22.73 8.84 -7.72
N ILE A 52 -21.65 9.52 -7.35
CA ILE A 52 -21.65 10.97 -7.13
C ILE A 52 -21.02 11.65 -8.33
N MET A 53 -21.66 12.68 -8.87
CA MET A 53 -21.07 13.59 -9.83
C MET A 53 -20.83 14.94 -9.16
N ILE A 54 -19.59 15.43 -9.24
CA ILE A 54 -19.22 16.75 -8.75
C ILE A 54 -18.79 17.58 -9.95
N LYS A 55 -19.54 18.65 -10.23
CA LYS A 55 -19.23 19.60 -11.28
C LYS A 55 -19.05 20.97 -10.65
N ASP A 56 -17.82 21.44 -10.59
CA ASP A 56 -17.44 22.59 -9.76
C ASP A 56 -17.98 22.41 -8.34
N LYS A 57 -18.83 23.31 -7.83
CA LYS A 57 -19.41 23.23 -6.49
C LYS A 57 -20.73 22.46 -6.43
N GLU A 58 -21.25 22.00 -7.56
CA GLU A 58 -22.51 21.26 -7.65
C GLU A 58 -22.26 19.77 -7.41
N VAL A 59 -22.96 19.20 -6.42
CA VAL A 59 -22.88 17.77 -6.07
C VAL A 59 -24.22 17.12 -6.38
N THR A 60 -24.20 16.10 -7.25
CA THR A 60 -25.39 15.34 -7.64
C THR A 60 -25.21 13.86 -7.30
N PHE A 61 -26.25 13.25 -6.75
CA PHE A 61 -26.34 11.80 -6.52
C PHE A 61 -27.12 11.16 -7.66
N CYS A 62 -26.50 10.21 -8.35
CA CYS A 62 -27.01 9.61 -9.58
C CYS A 62 -27.19 8.09 -9.45
N ASP A 63 -28.11 7.52 -10.23
CA ASP A 63 -28.34 6.06 -10.25
C ASP A 63 -27.15 5.30 -10.85
N ALA A 64 -26.71 4.26 -10.15
CA ALA A 64 -25.61 3.38 -10.56
C ALA A 64 -26.02 1.90 -10.65
N ARG A 65 -27.32 1.55 -10.60
CA ARG A 65 -27.78 0.15 -10.70
C ARG A 65 -27.28 -0.57 -11.96
N GLN A 66 -27.23 0.14 -13.07
CA GLN A 66 -26.69 -0.34 -14.35
C GLN A 66 -25.20 -0.66 -14.32
N MET A 67 -24.45 -0.15 -13.33
CA MET A 67 -23.00 -0.37 -13.20
C MET A 67 -22.67 -1.56 -12.28
N GLN A 68 -23.66 -2.17 -11.63
CA GLN A 68 -23.42 -3.30 -10.72
C GLN A 68 -22.75 -4.47 -11.44
N GLY A 69 -21.79 -5.11 -10.79
CA GLY A 69 -21.03 -6.22 -11.33
C GLY A 69 -20.01 -5.86 -12.40
N MET A 70 -19.98 -4.61 -12.91
CA MET A 70 -18.93 -4.14 -13.79
C MET A 70 -17.58 -4.17 -13.07
N THR A 71 -16.54 -4.57 -13.79
CA THR A 71 -15.15 -4.49 -13.32
C THR A 71 -14.76 -3.05 -12.98
N SER A 72 -13.70 -2.87 -12.18
CA SER A 72 -13.24 -1.52 -11.84
C SER A 72 -12.94 -0.65 -13.08
N PRO A 73 -12.25 -1.14 -14.13
CA PRO A 73 -12.02 -0.38 -15.36
C PRO A 73 -13.30 -0.04 -16.14
N GLU A 74 -14.24 -0.99 -16.24
CA GLU A 74 -15.53 -0.76 -16.90
C GLU A 74 -16.36 0.29 -16.17
N THR A 75 -16.35 0.25 -14.83
CA THR A 75 -17.04 1.25 -14.00
C THR A 75 -16.45 2.64 -14.23
N LEU A 76 -15.12 2.79 -14.21
CA LEU A 76 -14.49 4.07 -14.50
C LEU A 76 -14.88 4.59 -15.89
N LYS A 77 -14.91 3.72 -16.90
CA LYS A 77 -15.35 4.09 -18.25
C LYS A 77 -16.81 4.57 -18.24
N ALA A 78 -17.71 3.85 -17.60
CA ALA A 78 -19.12 4.21 -17.51
C ALA A 78 -19.35 5.54 -16.77
N LEU A 79 -18.61 5.80 -15.69
CA LEU A 79 -18.65 7.08 -14.96
C LEU A 79 -18.20 8.26 -15.84
N LYS A 80 -17.12 8.08 -16.59
CA LYS A 80 -16.57 9.09 -17.50
C LYS A 80 -17.52 9.38 -18.67
N GLU A 81 -18.16 8.34 -19.20
CA GLU A 81 -19.21 8.47 -20.22
C GLU A 81 -20.44 9.20 -19.67
N ALA A 82 -20.87 8.90 -18.44
CA ALA A 82 -21.98 9.59 -17.77
C ALA A 82 -21.69 11.07 -17.50
N ALA A 83 -20.42 11.43 -17.27
CA ALA A 83 -19.98 12.83 -17.15
C ALA A 83 -19.83 13.54 -18.51
N GLY A 84 -20.02 12.82 -19.63
CA GLY A 84 -19.82 13.35 -20.98
C GLY A 84 -18.35 13.66 -21.33
N ASP A 85 -17.40 13.11 -20.58
CA ASP A 85 -15.96 13.35 -20.77
C ASP A 85 -15.14 12.09 -20.46
N LYS A 86 -14.57 11.50 -21.51
CA LYS A 86 -13.71 10.30 -21.42
C LYS A 86 -12.42 10.52 -20.62
N LYS A 87 -12.06 11.78 -20.35
CA LYS A 87 -10.90 12.16 -19.54
C LYS A 87 -11.29 12.62 -18.14
N ALA A 88 -12.58 12.67 -17.79
CA ALA A 88 -13.01 13.08 -16.46
C ALA A 88 -12.31 12.25 -15.37
N PRO A 89 -11.73 12.88 -14.35
CA PRO A 89 -11.16 12.17 -13.21
C PRO A 89 -12.25 11.46 -12.43
N ALA A 90 -12.02 10.18 -12.12
CA ALA A 90 -13.02 9.37 -11.44
C ALA A 90 -12.38 8.35 -10.50
N LEU A 91 -13.13 8.01 -9.45
CA LEU A 91 -12.87 6.85 -8.62
C LEU A 91 -14.06 5.89 -8.61
N SER A 92 -13.79 4.61 -8.39
CA SER A 92 -14.83 3.57 -8.37
C SER A 92 -14.42 2.33 -7.59
N ILE A 93 -15.39 1.47 -7.33
CA ILE A 93 -15.16 0.12 -6.81
C ILE A 93 -15.50 -0.94 -7.86
N GLY A 94 -14.74 -2.03 -7.85
CA GLY A 94 -15.06 -3.24 -8.61
C GLY A 94 -15.99 -4.20 -7.85
N PRO A 95 -16.26 -5.38 -8.42
CA PRO A 95 -17.12 -6.41 -7.83
C PRO A 95 -16.71 -6.87 -6.42
N ALA A 96 -15.41 -6.86 -6.09
CA ALA A 96 -14.95 -7.22 -4.76
C ALA A 96 -15.40 -6.20 -3.69
N GLY A 97 -15.45 -4.91 -4.04
CA GLY A 97 -16.00 -3.87 -3.18
C GLY A 97 -17.51 -4.05 -2.99
N GLU A 98 -18.25 -4.38 -4.06
CA GLU A 98 -19.69 -4.66 -3.98
C GLU A 98 -20.00 -5.85 -3.07
N ARG A 99 -19.15 -6.88 -3.12
CA ARG A 99 -19.25 -8.08 -2.28
C ARG A 99 -18.56 -7.93 -0.93
N LEU A 100 -18.12 -6.74 -0.56
CA LEU A 100 -17.52 -6.44 0.75
C LEU A 100 -16.27 -7.28 1.07
N VAL A 101 -15.47 -7.69 0.08
CA VAL A 101 -14.17 -8.33 0.32
C VAL A 101 -13.32 -7.37 1.15
N ARG A 102 -12.80 -7.84 2.29
CA ARG A 102 -12.25 -6.95 3.34
C ARG A 102 -11.01 -6.19 2.92
N PHE A 103 -10.29 -6.66 1.90
CA PHE A 103 -9.13 -6.00 1.29
C PHE A 103 -9.43 -5.51 -0.15
N SER A 104 -10.69 -5.20 -0.45
CA SER A 104 -11.01 -4.52 -1.72
C SER A 104 -10.57 -3.06 -1.73
N PHE A 105 -10.10 -2.60 -2.88
CA PHE A 105 -9.56 -1.24 -3.04
C PHE A 105 -10.55 -0.31 -3.76
N VAL A 106 -10.28 1.00 -3.68
CA VAL A 106 -10.93 2.02 -4.52
C VAL A 106 -10.01 2.37 -5.69
N ASN A 107 -10.48 2.15 -6.92
CA ASN A 107 -9.76 2.50 -8.14
C ASN A 107 -9.84 4.01 -8.36
N VAL A 108 -8.74 4.67 -8.73
CA VAL A 108 -8.66 6.12 -8.99
C VAL A 108 -7.93 6.35 -10.31
N ASP A 109 -8.65 6.64 -11.40
CA ASP A 109 -8.06 6.86 -12.73
C ASP A 109 -7.02 5.79 -13.10
N THR A 110 -7.30 4.52 -12.79
CA THR A 110 -6.44 3.32 -12.89
C THR A 110 -5.47 3.07 -11.72
N ARG A 111 -5.27 4.00 -10.80
CA ARG A 111 -4.52 3.84 -9.53
C ARG A 111 -5.41 3.22 -8.43
N ALA A 112 -4.87 3.05 -7.23
CA ALA A 112 -5.63 2.44 -6.14
C ALA A 112 -5.35 3.09 -4.80
N PHE A 113 -6.42 3.28 -4.02
CA PHE A 113 -6.35 3.22 -2.55
C PHE A 113 -6.28 1.75 -2.13
N GLY A 114 -5.08 1.17 -2.24
CA GLY A 114 -4.89 -0.28 -2.34
C GLY A 114 -5.29 -1.08 -1.11
N ARG A 115 -4.74 -0.75 0.06
CA ARG A 115 -4.80 -1.63 1.25
C ARG A 115 -5.89 -1.24 2.23
N GLY A 116 -6.33 -2.19 3.07
CA GLY A 116 -7.20 -1.94 4.21
C GLY A 116 -8.69 -1.92 3.92
N GLY A 117 -9.12 -2.16 2.67
CA GLY A 117 -10.53 -2.41 2.41
C GLY A 117 -11.42 -1.19 2.17
N ALA A 118 -10.85 -0.06 1.74
CA ALA A 118 -11.64 1.13 1.41
C ALA A 118 -12.74 0.85 0.36
N GLY A 119 -12.52 -0.11 -0.54
CA GLY A 119 -13.53 -0.55 -1.51
C GLY A 119 -14.78 -1.13 -0.85
N ALA A 120 -14.62 -1.98 0.16
CA ALA A 120 -15.72 -2.56 0.92
C ALA A 120 -16.46 -1.51 1.74
N VAL A 121 -15.77 -0.46 2.20
CA VAL A 121 -16.42 0.68 2.84
C VAL A 121 -17.36 1.38 1.86
N LEU A 122 -16.92 1.71 0.65
CA LEU A 122 -17.80 2.33 -0.35
C LEU A 122 -18.93 1.38 -0.78
N GLY A 123 -18.64 0.08 -0.92
CA GLY A 123 -19.64 -0.94 -1.22
C GLY A 123 -20.73 -1.04 -0.16
N SER A 124 -20.37 -0.96 1.13
CA SER A 124 -21.33 -0.96 2.25
C SER A 124 -22.27 0.23 2.25
N LYS A 125 -21.88 1.32 1.57
CA LYS A 125 -22.67 2.54 1.39
C LYS A 125 -23.48 2.55 0.11
N LYS A 126 -23.42 1.46 -0.68
CA LYS A 126 -23.92 1.35 -2.06
C LYS A 126 -23.39 2.47 -2.97
N LEU A 127 -22.18 2.96 -2.73
CA LEU A 127 -21.53 3.97 -3.55
C LEU A 127 -20.59 3.29 -4.56
N LYS A 128 -21.00 3.29 -5.83
CA LYS A 128 -20.25 2.65 -6.92
C LYS A 128 -19.04 3.46 -7.36
N GLY A 129 -19.09 4.79 -7.24
CA GLY A 129 -17.97 5.66 -7.57
C GLY A 129 -18.31 7.15 -7.54
N ILE A 130 -17.32 7.96 -7.88
CA ILE A 130 -17.39 9.42 -7.92
C ILE A 130 -16.69 9.91 -9.18
N VAL A 131 -17.29 10.85 -9.90
CA VAL A 131 -16.72 11.49 -11.09
C VAL A 131 -16.71 13.00 -10.94
N LEU A 132 -15.61 13.63 -11.36
CA LEU A 132 -15.35 15.05 -11.17
C LEU A 132 -15.28 15.80 -12.49
N LYS A 133 -15.67 17.07 -12.46
CA LYS A 133 -15.46 18.05 -13.52
C LYS A 133 -15.19 19.42 -12.90
N GLY A 134 -13.92 19.75 -12.73
CA GLY A 134 -13.49 21.00 -12.12
C GLY A 134 -12.96 21.98 -13.15
N THR A 135 -13.48 23.21 -13.14
CA THR A 135 -13.02 24.30 -14.03
C THR A 135 -12.20 25.36 -13.31
N GLY A 136 -12.14 25.31 -11.97
CA GLY A 136 -11.40 26.25 -11.15
C GLY A 136 -9.88 26.19 -11.34
N LYS A 137 -9.22 27.24 -10.85
CA LYS A 137 -7.76 27.30 -10.73
C LYS A 137 -7.38 27.09 -9.27
N ILE A 138 -6.27 26.38 -9.04
CA ILE A 138 -5.69 26.23 -7.71
C ILE A 138 -4.78 27.46 -7.49
N PRO A 139 -5.08 28.35 -6.53
CA PRO A 139 -4.26 29.52 -6.26
C PRO A 139 -2.90 29.10 -5.67
N VAL A 140 -1.88 29.90 -5.96
CA VAL A 140 -0.54 29.80 -5.36
C VAL A 140 -0.09 31.21 -4.94
N ALA A 141 0.73 31.31 -3.90
CA ALA A 141 1.17 32.60 -3.37
C ALA A 141 2.22 33.30 -4.25
N ASP A 142 3.24 32.56 -4.72
CA ASP A 142 4.30 33.07 -5.59
C ASP A 142 4.51 32.17 -6.82
N GLN A 143 3.93 32.58 -7.95
CA GLN A 143 4.02 31.84 -9.19
C GLN A 143 5.45 31.80 -9.76
N ALA A 144 6.22 32.89 -9.64
CA ALA A 144 7.56 32.98 -10.20
C ALA A 144 8.50 32.02 -9.46
N ARG A 145 8.45 32.02 -8.13
CA ARG A 145 9.25 31.12 -7.31
C ARG A 145 8.88 29.65 -7.53
N ILE A 146 7.60 29.33 -7.70
CA ILE A 146 7.14 27.98 -8.03
C ILE A 146 7.71 27.47 -9.35
N ASP A 147 7.89 28.34 -10.34
CA ASP A 147 8.44 27.96 -11.64
C ASP A 147 9.95 27.69 -11.56
N GLU A 148 10.70 28.44 -10.72
CA GLU A 148 12.10 28.14 -10.40
C GLU A 148 12.26 26.78 -9.71
N ILE A 149 11.50 26.55 -8.62
CA ILE A 149 11.49 25.28 -7.88
C ILE A 149 11.16 24.12 -8.81
N ARG A 150 10.16 24.30 -9.67
CA ARG A 150 9.76 23.28 -10.65
C ARG A 150 10.90 22.99 -11.62
N SER A 151 11.58 24.00 -12.15
CA SER A 151 12.69 23.82 -13.09
C SER A 151 13.85 23.03 -12.47
N ALA A 152 14.24 23.39 -11.24
CA ALA A 152 15.26 22.68 -10.48
C ALA A 152 14.86 21.22 -10.22
N ALA A 153 13.64 20.99 -9.72
CA ALA A 153 13.12 19.65 -9.47
C ALA A 153 13.08 18.78 -10.73
N LEU A 154 12.67 19.34 -11.87
CA LEU A 154 12.64 18.62 -13.14
C LEU A 154 14.05 18.26 -13.64
N THR A 155 15.05 19.06 -13.32
CA THR A 155 16.45 18.79 -13.66
C THR A 155 16.99 17.64 -12.82
N ASP A 156 16.85 17.71 -11.49
CA ASP A 156 17.24 16.63 -10.57
C ASP A 156 16.58 15.30 -10.94
N LEU A 157 15.26 15.28 -11.14
CA LEU A 157 14.50 14.04 -11.36
C LEU A 157 14.90 13.28 -12.62
N LYS A 158 15.52 13.93 -13.61
CA LYS A 158 16.06 13.25 -14.80
C LYS A 158 17.19 12.31 -14.43
N GLU A 159 18.03 12.70 -13.48
CA GLU A 159 19.18 11.93 -13.02
C GLU A 159 18.78 11.05 -11.84
N SER A 160 18.24 11.65 -10.78
CA SER A 160 17.97 11.00 -9.50
C SER A 160 16.91 9.90 -9.60
N ARG A 161 16.05 9.91 -10.64
CA ARG A 161 14.98 8.92 -10.88
C ARG A 161 15.04 8.22 -12.23
N ALA A 162 16.21 8.19 -12.88
CA ALA A 162 16.42 7.46 -14.13
C ALA A 162 16.02 5.97 -14.04
N ASN A 163 16.43 5.27 -12.98
CA ASN A 163 16.08 3.85 -12.79
C ASN A 163 14.59 3.64 -12.50
N HIS A 164 13.94 4.53 -11.76
CA HIS A 164 12.49 4.48 -11.56
C HIS A 164 11.74 4.67 -12.88
N LYS A 165 12.22 5.56 -13.75
CA LYS A 165 11.65 5.71 -15.08
C LYS A 165 11.86 4.45 -15.93
N LYS A 166 13.05 3.88 -15.93
CA LYS A 166 13.40 2.71 -16.75
C LYS A 166 12.69 1.43 -16.29
N TYR A 167 12.77 1.11 -15.01
CA TYR A 167 12.38 -0.20 -14.46
C TYR A 167 11.19 -0.13 -13.48
N GLY A 168 10.74 1.07 -13.10
CA GLY A 168 9.67 1.19 -12.11
C GLY A 168 10.12 0.67 -10.75
N THR A 169 9.18 0.21 -9.92
CA THR A 169 9.50 -0.36 -8.61
C THR A 169 10.07 -1.78 -8.72
N ALA A 170 9.85 -2.48 -9.85
CA ALA A 170 10.42 -3.82 -10.09
C ALA A 170 11.96 -3.86 -9.98
N GLN A 171 12.63 -2.72 -10.10
CA GLN A 171 14.08 -2.57 -9.89
C GLN A 171 14.57 -3.16 -8.56
N TYR A 172 13.69 -3.32 -7.56
CA TYR A 172 14.06 -3.84 -6.26
C TYR A 172 14.06 -5.37 -6.16
N ILE A 173 13.48 -6.11 -7.11
CA ILE A 173 13.33 -7.59 -7.01
C ILE A 173 14.69 -8.28 -6.83
N GLU A 174 15.64 -7.99 -7.72
CA GLU A 174 16.97 -8.61 -7.72
C GLU A 174 17.72 -8.29 -6.42
N THR A 175 17.90 -7.01 -6.12
CA THR A 175 18.64 -6.57 -4.92
C THR A 175 18.02 -7.11 -3.63
N ILE A 176 16.69 -7.13 -3.50
CA ILE A 176 16.04 -7.68 -2.31
C ILE A 176 16.23 -9.19 -2.20
N ASN A 177 16.25 -9.91 -3.33
CA ASN A 177 16.51 -11.35 -3.35
C ASN A 177 17.97 -11.70 -3.01
N GLU A 178 18.93 -10.97 -3.56
CA GLU A 178 20.37 -11.14 -3.31
C GLU A 178 20.73 -10.88 -1.85
N LEU A 179 20.02 -9.94 -1.22
CA LEU A 179 20.20 -9.62 0.18
C LEU A 179 19.47 -10.59 1.13
N GLY A 180 18.73 -11.56 0.59
CA GLY A 180 17.96 -12.52 1.36
C GLY A 180 16.80 -11.88 2.12
N CYS A 181 16.08 -10.96 1.49
CA CYS A 181 14.93 -10.25 2.06
C CYS A 181 13.64 -10.44 1.23
N LEU A 182 13.66 -11.28 0.19
CA LEU A 182 12.49 -11.50 -0.68
C LEU A 182 11.56 -12.58 -0.09
N PRO A 183 10.34 -12.23 0.37
CA PRO A 183 9.39 -13.23 0.88
C PRO A 183 9.11 -14.29 -0.19
N THR A 184 9.22 -15.55 0.21
CA THR A 184 9.09 -16.69 -0.69
C THR A 184 8.29 -17.78 0.00
N ARG A 185 7.25 -18.28 -0.69
CA ARG A 185 6.36 -19.36 -0.22
C ARG A 185 5.80 -19.07 1.18
N ASN A 186 4.94 -18.06 1.28
CA ASN A 186 4.35 -17.54 2.52
C ASN A 186 5.40 -17.21 3.60
N PHE A 187 6.45 -16.48 3.23
CA PHE A 187 7.59 -16.15 4.12
C PHE A 187 8.31 -17.37 4.75
N SER A 188 8.15 -18.59 4.24
CA SER A 188 8.89 -19.75 4.75
C SER A 188 10.40 -19.65 4.51
N THR A 189 10.81 -18.91 3.47
CA THR A 189 12.19 -18.50 3.23
C THR A 189 12.26 -17.08 2.66
N THR A 190 13.47 -16.53 2.59
CA THR A 190 13.74 -15.13 2.23
C THR A 190 14.46 -14.96 0.89
N HIS A 191 14.53 -16.05 0.12
CA HIS A 191 15.22 -16.09 -1.17
C HIS A 191 14.44 -16.98 -2.13
N PHE A 192 14.21 -16.45 -3.33
CA PHE A 192 13.55 -17.16 -4.42
C PHE A 192 14.54 -17.50 -5.53
N GLU A 193 14.67 -18.79 -5.80
CA GLU A 193 15.52 -19.31 -6.88
C GLU A 193 15.06 -18.83 -8.27
N GLY A 194 13.77 -18.56 -8.43
CA GLY A 194 13.17 -18.08 -9.67
C GLY A 194 13.18 -16.56 -9.85
N ALA A 195 13.83 -15.78 -8.97
CA ALA A 195 13.72 -14.32 -8.98
C ALA A 195 14.12 -13.68 -10.32
N GLY A 196 15.16 -14.21 -10.99
CA GLY A 196 15.62 -13.71 -12.29
C GLY A 196 14.60 -13.87 -13.42
N LYS A 197 13.52 -14.65 -13.24
CA LYS A 197 12.42 -14.78 -14.21
C LYS A 197 11.26 -13.81 -13.97
N VAL A 198 11.28 -13.09 -12.85
CA VAL A 198 10.24 -12.14 -12.44
C VAL A 198 10.83 -10.77 -12.08
N ASP A 199 12.09 -10.53 -12.40
CA ASP A 199 12.80 -9.29 -12.09
C ASP A 199 12.49 -8.15 -13.06
N ALA A 200 13.15 -7.02 -12.85
CA ALA A 200 13.01 -5.83 -13.68
C ALA A 200 13.46 -6.04 -15.13
N HIS A 201 14.48 -6.87 -15.35
CA HIS A 201 15.05 -7.13 -16.67
C HIS A 201 14.07 -7.95 -17.51
N THR A 202 13.57 -9.06 -16.95
CA THR A 202 12.55 -9.89 -17.60
C THR A 202 11.27 -9.09 -17.89
N MET A 203 10.83 -8.27 -16.93
CA MET A 203 9.71 -7.36 -17.14
C MET A 203 9.94 -6.40 -18.30
N TYR A 204 11.12 -5.78 -18.35
CA TYR A 204 11.47 -4.78 -19.35
C TYR A 204 11.62 -5.39 -20.75
N ASP A 205 12.37 -6.48 -20.88
CA ASP A 205 12.73 -7.07 -22.16
C ASP A 205 11.57 -7.87 -22.78
N GLU A 206 10.82 -8.62 -21.95
CA GLU A 206 9.80 -9.53 -22.47
C GLU A 206 8.40 -8.90 -22.49
N HIS A 207 8.05 -8.10 -21.48
CA HIS A 207 6.65 -7.76 -21.20
C HIS A 207 6.29 -6.28 -21.28
N LEU A 208 7.24 -5.36 -21.15
CA LEU A 208 6.94 -3.93 -21.14
C LEU A 208 6.30 -3.48 -22.47
N GLU A 209 5.14 -2.86 -22.38
CA GLU A 209 4.48 -2.17 -23.50
C GLU A 209 4.85 -0.69 -23.48
N LYS A 210 4.66 -0.04 -22.32
CA LYS A 210 4.96 1.39 -22.15
C LYS A 210 5.07 1.81 -20.69
N ASN A 211 5.74 2.94 -20.50
CA ASN A 211 5.71 3.67 -19.23
C ASN A 211 4.38 4.40 -19.04
N TYR A 212 3.99 4.60 -17.79
CA TYR A 212 2.81 5.33 -17.39
C TYR A 212 3.12 6.36 -16.30
N ALA A 213 2.70 7.60 -16.52
CA ALA A 213 2.86 8.71 -15.59
C ALA A 213 1.57 9.01 -14.82
N CYS A 214 1.71 9.34 -13.54
CA CYS A 214 0.66 10.08 -12.82
C CYS A 214 0.57 11.52 -13.35
N TYR A 215 -0.47 12.24 -12.94
CA TYR A 215 -0.69 13.64 -13.32
C TYR A 215 0.58 14.50 -13.11
N MET A 216 1.02 15.19 -14.17
CA MET A 216 2.23 16.04 -14.17
C MET A 216 3.50 15.37 -13.59
N CYS A 217 3.62 14.04 -13.67
CA CYS A 217 4.77 13.31 -13.14
C CYS A 217 5.82 13.06 -14.23
N PRO A 218 7.05 13.61 -14.13
CA PRO A 218 8.09 13.42 -15.14
C PRO A 218 8.76 12.05 -15.07
N VAL A 219 8.59 11.32 -13.96
CA VAL A 219 9.28 10.05 -13.70
C VAL A 219 8.65 8.90 -14.51
N ALA A 220 7.33 8.89 -14.67
CA ALA A 220 6.60 7.82 -15.35
C ALA A 220 6.96 6.40 -14.86
N CYS A 221 6.99 6.21 -13.53
CA CYS A 221 7.46 4.96 -12.93
C CYS A 221 6.60 3.74 -13.25
N GLY A 222 5.30 3.93 -13.51
CA GLY A 222 4.38 2.81 -13.76
C GLY A 222 4.74 2.06 -15.03
N LYS A 223 4.60 0.74 -15.02
CA LYS A 223 4.98 -0.15 -16.12
C LYS A 223 3.77 -0.91 -16.61
N VAL A 224 3.25 -0.54 -17.77
CA VAL A 224 2.18 -1.29 -18.42
C VAL A 224 2.82 -2.46 -19.14
N CYS A 225 2.46 -3.67 -18.72
CA CYS A 225 3.02 -4.91 -19.24
C CYS A 225 1.95 -5.72 -19.97
N VAL A 226 2.34 -6.42 -21.02
CA VAL A 226 1.49 -7.30 -21.82
C VAL A 226 2.18 -8.66 -21.98
N VAL A 227 1.41 -9.72 -21.80
CA VAL A 227 1.87 -11.09 -22.02
C VAL A 227 1.77 -11.42 -23.50
N LYS A 228 2.91 -11.62 -24.17
CA LYS A 228 2.99 -11.81 -25.62
C LYS A 228 2.82 -13.27 -26.07
N LYS A 229 3.15 -14.23 -25.21
CA LYS A 229 3.23 -15.68 -25.49
C LYS A 229 2.71 -16.50 -24.30
N GLY A 230 2.50 -17.80 -24.50
CA GLY A 230 2.11 -18.73 -23.45
C GLY A 230 0.62 -18.71 -23.09
N PRO A 231 0.21 -19.44 -22.05
CA PRO A 231 -1.21 -19.66 -21.69
C PRO A 231 -1.94 -18.38 -21.29
N PHE A 232 -1.22 -17.37 -20.83
CA PHE A 232 -1.78 -16.08 -20.39
C PHE A 232 -1.65 -14.97 -21.45
N ARG A 233 -1.40 -15.33 -22.72
CA ARG A 233 -1.26 -14.37 -23.82
C ARG A 233 -2.45 -13.40 -23.87
N GLY A 234 -2.13 -12.11 -23.99
CA GLY A 234 -3.12 -11.02 -24.03
C GLY A 234 -3.43 -10.43 -22.65
N ALA A 235 -2.97 -11.05 -21.56
CA ALA A 235 -3.06 -10.43 -20.24
C ALA A 235 -2.28 -9.11 -20.22
N ARG A 236 -2.85 -8.09 -19.59
CA ARG A 236 -2.35 -6.72 -19.59
C ARG A 236 -2.67 -6.05 -18.27
N SER A 237 -1.65 -5.61 -17.55
CA SER A 237 -1.82 -4.86 -16.31
C SER A 237 -0.57 -4.01 -16.02
N ARG A 238 -0.69 -3.10 -15.05
CA ARG A 238 0.46 -2.38 -14.52
C ARG A 238 1.00 -3.08 -13.29
N ILE A 239 2.25 -3.52 -13.38
CA ILE A 239 2.88 -4.23 -12.28
C ILE A 239 3.79 -3.30 -11.48
N GLU A 240 3.79 -3.53 -10.17
CA GLU A 240 4.65 -2.88 -9.19
C GLU A 240 5.36 -4.00 -8.39
N TYR A 241 6.46 -3.65 -7.72
CA TYR A 241 7.25 -4.56 -6.90
C TYR A 241 6.40 -5.47 -6.00
N GLU A 242 5.53 -4.87 -5.18
CA GLU A 242 4.69 -5.61 -4.23
C GLU A 242 3.77 -6.64 -4.92
N SER A 243 3.13 -6.26 -6.03
CA SER A 243 2.31 -7.20 -6.81
C SER A 243 3.14 -8.35 -7.38
N ILE A 244 4.37 -8.08 -7.82
CA ILE A 244 5.27 -9.12 -8.33
C ILE A 244 5.63 -10.10 -7.21
N VAL A 245 6.00 -9.58 -6.03
CA VAL A 245 6.37 -10.41 -4.87
C VAL A 245 5.22 -11.34 -4.47
N PHE A 246 4.03 -10.78 -4.22
CA PHE A 246 2.94 -11.54 -3.61
C PHE A 246 2.16 -12.44 -4.57
N LEU A 247 2.16 -12.14 -5.86
CA LEU A 247 1.56 -12.99 -6.89
C LEU A 247 2.59 -13.89 -7.57
N GLY A 248 3.87 -13.79 -7.18
CA GLY A 248 5.01 -14.50 -7.75
C GLY A 248 5.77 -15.28 -6.67
N PRO A 249 6.96 -14.82 -6.24
CA PRO A 249 7.79 -15.48 -5.24
C PRO A 249 7.07 -15.98 -3.97
N ASP A 250 6.16 -15.19 -3.40
CA ASP A 250 5.45 -15.58 -2.17
C ASP A 250 4.46 -16.74 -2.41
N CYS A 251 4.00 -16.91 -3.65
CA CYS A 251 3.23 -18.06 -4.12
C CYS A 251 4.11 -19.13 -4.80
N GLY A 252 5.45 -19.00 -4.77
CA GLY A 252 6.39 -19.90 -5.43
C GLY A 252 6.39 -19.84 -6.96
N ILE A 253 5.81 -18.81 -7.56
CA ILE A 253 5.58 -18.68 -9.01
C ILE A 253 6.70 -17.87 -9.66
N SER A 254 7.33 -18.45 -10.68
CA SER A 254 8.38 -17.80 -11.49
C SER A 254 7.93 -17.43 -12.91
N ASP A 255 6.64 -17.57 -13.23
CA ASP A 255 6.07 -17.18 -14.52
C ASP A 255 5.53 -15.74 -14.43
N LEU A 256 6.29 -14.76 -14.94
CA LEU A 256 5.87 -13.36 -14.94
C LEU A 256 4.58 -13.13 -15.75
N GLY A 257 4.29 -13.99 -16.74
CA GLY A 257 3.02 -13.94 -17.46
C GLY A 257 1.82 -14.27 -16.57
N ALA A 258 1.96 -15.27 -15.70
CA ALA A 258 0.96 -15.60 -14.69
C ALA A 258 0.79 -14.47 -13.67
N VAL A 259 1.89 -13.86 -13.20
CA VAL A 259 1.88 -12.71 -12.29
C VAL A 259 1.12 -11.53 -12.90
N ILE A 260 1.38 -11.21 -14.18
CA ILE A 260 0.67 -10.13 -14.90
C ILE A 260 -0.84 -10.45 -15.00
N LYS A 261 -1.20 -11.70 -15.29
CA LYS A 261 -2.60 -12.13 -15.36
C LYS A 261 -3.29 -12.05 -14.00
N ALA A 262 -2.65 -12.52 -12.93
CA ALA A 262 -3.16 -12.43 -11.57
C ALA A 262 -3.38 -10.96 -11.16
N ASN A 263 -2.41 -10.08 -11.45
CA ASN A 263 -2.53 -8.65 -11.17
C ASN A 263 -3.68 -8.00 -11.97
N GLN A 264 -3.86 -8.38 -13.25
CA GLN A 264 -5.02 -7.95 -14.04
C GLN A 264 -6.34 -8.34 -13.38
N VAL A 265 -6.47 -9.59 -12.92
CA VAL A 265 -7.71 -10.06 -12.27
C VAL A 265 -7.96 -9.31 -10.96
N CYS A 266 -6.92 -9.08 -10.14
CA CYS A 266 -7.04 -8.24 -8.95
C CYS A 266 -7.49 -6.81 -9.29
N ASP A 267 -6.94 -6.19 -10.34
CA ASP A 267 -7.34 -4.84 -10.80
C ASP A 267 -8.80 -4.79 -11.26
N GLU A 268 -9.21 -5.78 -12.06
CA GLU A 268 -10.58 -5.91 -12.58
C GLU A 268 -11.59 -6.10 -11.45
N MET A 269 -11.27 -6.96 -10.48
CA MET A 269 -12.15 -7.23 -9.34
C MET A 269 -12.11 -6.11 -8.29
N GLY A 270 -11.01 -5.35 -8.21
CA GLY A 270 -10.79 -4.31 -7.20
C GLY A 270 -10.27 -4.87 -5.89
N MET A 271 -9.23 -5.72 -5.92
CA MET A 271 -8.64 -6.36 -4.73
C MET A 271 -7.16 -6.01 -4.54
N ASP A 272 -6.75 -5.76 -3.29
CA ASP A 272 -5.34 -5.55 -2.92
C ASP A 272 -4.49 -6.76 -3.29
N THR A 273 -3.47 -6.56 -4.11
CA THR A 273 -2.59 -7.64 -4.59
C THR A 273 -1.71 -8.21 -3.48
N ILE A 274 -1.33 -7.38 -2.50
CA ILE A 274 -0.56 -7.83 -1.34
C ILE A 274 -1.40 -8.80 -0.51
N SER A 275 -2.58 -8.35 -0.10
CA SER A 275 -3.41 -9.13 0.82
C SER A 275 -4.04 -10.35 0.14
N CYS A 276 -4.40 -10.22 -1.14
CA CYS A 276 -4.86 -11.34 -1.95
C CYS A 276 -3.76 -12.39 -2.15
N GLY A 277 -2.53 -11.97 -2.50
CA GLY A 277 -1.40 -12.88 -2.66
C GLY A 277 -1.03 -13.61 -1.37
N ASN A 278 -1.00 -12.91 -0.23
CA ASN A 278 -0.82 -13.55 1.09
C ASN A 278 -1.92 -14.59 1.38
N ALA A 279 -3.19 -14.32 1.02
CA ALA A 279 -4.28 -15.27 1.20
C ALA A 279 -4.12 -16.53 0.35
N VAL A 280 -3.63 -16.38 -0.88
CA VAL A 280 -3.31 -17.51 -1.76
C VAL A 280 -2.10 -18.28 -1.23
N ALA A 281 -1.03 -17.59 -0.82
CA ALA A 281 0.17 -18.21 -0.26
C ALA A 281 -0.12 -18.99 1.03
N LEU A 282 -0.97 -18.45 1.92
CA LEU A 282 -1.49 -19.18 3.08
C LEU A 282 -2.22 -20.45 2.65
N THR A 283 -3.12 -20.35 1.66
CA THR A 283 -3.85 -21.52 1.15
C THR A 283 -2.90 -22.58 0.61
N MET A 284 -1.88 -22.17 -0.15
CA MET A 284 -0.88 -23.08 -0.70
C MET A 284 -0.10 -23.80 0.40
N GLU A 285 0.32 -23.08 1.44
CA GLU A 285 1.01 -23.69 2.57
C GLU A 285 0.13 -24.66 3.35
N LEU A 286 -1.12 -24.28 3.64
CA LEU A 286 -2.05 -25.15 4.36
C LEU A 286 -2.32 -26.45 3.57
N TYR A 287 -2.44 -26.35 2.25
CA TYR A 287 -2.65 -27.50 1.38
C TYR A 287 -1.43 -28.43 1.34
N GLU A 288 -0.21 -27.91 1.14
CA GLU A 288 1.01 -28.72 1.15
C GLU A 288 1.29 -29.37 2.51
N ARG A 289 0.79 -28.78 3.59
CA ARG A 289 0.85 -29.35 4.95
C ARG A 289 -0.26 -30.37 5.24
N GLY A 290 -1.21 -30.56 4.32
CA GLY A 290 -2.36 -31.45 4.50
C GLY A 290 -3.38 -30.96 5.54
N LEU A 291 -3.37 -29.66 5.85
CA LEU A 291 -4.32 -29.03 6.78
C LEU A 291 -5.65 -28.66 6.12
N ILE A 292 -5.63 -28.52 4.80
CA ILE A 292 -6.80 -28.41 3.93
C ILE A 292 -6.62 -29.37 2.75
N THR A 293 -7.72 -29.68 2.10
CA THR A 293 -7.82 -30.66 1.01
C THR A 293 -8.27 -30.01 -0.29
N LYS A 294 -8.29 -30.78 -1.38
CA LYS A 294 -8.75 -30.33 -2.69
C LYS A 294 -10.25 -30.00 -2.67
N GLU A 295 -11.00 -30.65 -1.80
CA GLU A 295 -12.42 -30.39 -1.56
C GLU A 295 -12.63 -28.99 -0.94
N ASP A 296 -11.78 -28.60 0.02
CA ASP A 296 -11.85 -27.28 0.66
C ASP A 296 -11.58 -26.14 -0.34
N THR A 297 -10.71 -26.39 -1.33
CA THR A 297 -10.33 -25.44 -2.38
C THR A 297 -11.20 -25.53 -3.63
N CYS A 298 -12.41 -26.08 -3.53
CA CYS A 298 -13.35 -26.20 -4.67
C CYS A 298 -12.76 -26.94 -5.88
N GLY A 299 -11.89 -27.93 -5.65
CA GLY A 299 -11.25 -28.71 -6.70
C GLY A 299 -9.89 -28.15 -7.16
N VAL A 300 -9.42 -27.04 -6.61
CA VAL A 300 -8.14 -26.42 -7.01
C VAL A 300 -6.97 -27.10 -6.31
N GLU A 301 -5.98 -27.56 -7.07
CA GLU A 301 -4.73 -28.08 -6.51
C GLU A 301 -3.80 -26.92 -6.11
N ALA A 302 -4.02 -26.39 -4.91
CA ALA A 302 -3.34 -25.21 -4.39
C ALA A 302 -1.95 -25.56 -3.85
N VAL A 303 -1.02 -25.94 -4.72
CA VAL A 303 0.41 -26.13 -4.37
C VAL A 303 1.23 -24.92 -4.79
N PHE A 304 2.34 -24.65 -4.10
CA PHE A 304 3.24 -23.56 -4.48
C PHE A 304 3.78 -23.75 -5.90
N GLY A 305 3.89 -22.66 -6.65
CA GLY A 305 4.34 -22.67 -8.04
C GLY A 305 3.27 -23.03 -9.07
N ASN A 306 2.04 -23.36 -8.65
CA ASN A 306 0.93 -23.59 -9.58
C ASN A 306 0.28 -22.26 -10.02
N SER A 307 0.68 -21.76 -11.19
CA SER A 307 0.16 -20.53 -11.79
C SER A 307 -1.36 -20.54 -12.01
N GLN A 308 -1.94 -21.69 -12.36
CA GLN A 308 -3.39 -21.79 -12.60
C GLN A 308 -4.16 -21.72 -11.29
N ALA A 309 -3.67 -22.41 -10.25
CA ALA A 309 -4.26 -22.35 -8.92
C ALA A 309 -4.27 -20.93 -8.35
N LEU A 310 -3.20 -20.15 -8.55
CA LEU A 310 -3.16 -18.73 -8.15
C LEU A 310 -4.37 -17.96 -8.72
N ILE A 311 -4.61 -18.07 -10.02
CA ILE A 311 -5.66 -17.31 -10.71
C ILE A 311 -7.05 -17.79 -10.29
N GLU A 312 -7.25 -19.09 -10.14
CA GLU A 312 -8.51 -19.68 -9.69
C GLU A 312 -8.84 -19.28 -8.24
N MET A 313 -7.86 -19.31 -7.34
CA MET A 313 -8.05 -18.87 -5.96
C MET A 313 -8.41 -17.39 -5.87
N ILE A 314 -7.78 -16.52 -6.67
CA ILE A 314 -8.16 -15.09 -6.76
C ILE A 314 -9.63 -14.95 -7.18
N HIS A 315 -10.10 -15.74 -8.14
CA HIS A 315 -11.51 -15.72 -8.54
C HIS A 315 -12.46 -16.21 -7.44
N LEU A 316 -12.11 -17.27 -6.71
CA LEU A 316 -12.90 -17.77 -5.58
C LEU A 316 -13.04 -16.70 -4.48
N ILE A 317 -11.94 -16.01 -4.15
CA ILE A 317 -11.94 -14.89 -3.19
C ILE A 317 -12.86 -13.76 -3.68
N ALA A 318 -12.68 -13.33 -4.94
CA ALA A 318 -13.47 -12.22 -5.51
C ALA A 318 -14.97 -12.50 -5.57
N ARG A 319 -15.35 -13.78 -5.68
CA ARG A 319 -16.75 -14.23 -5.72
C ARG A 319 -17.30 -14.63 -4.35
N ARG A 320 -16.43 -14.77 -3.34
CA ARG A 320 -16.75 -15.34 -2.02
C ARG A 320 -17.35 -16.74 -2.14
N GLU A 321 -16.67 -17.62 -2.88
CA GLU A 321 -17.09 -18.99 -3.13
C GLU A 321 -16.19 -20.00 -2.39
N GLY A 322 -16.78 -20.94 -1.66
CA GLY A 322 -16.05 -21.95 -0.88
C GLY A 322 -15.08 -21.33 0.13
N ILE A 323 -13.83 -21.80 0.17
CA ILE A 323 -12.77 -21.20 0.98
C ILE A 323 -12.52 -19.72 0.65
N GLY A 324 -12.87 -19.28 -0.56
CA GLY A 324 -12.81 -17.88 -0.97
C GLY A 324 -13.64 -16.93 -0.11
N ASP A 325 -14.77 -17.38 0.46
CA ASP A 325 -15.54 -16.55 1.41
C ASP A 325 -14.79 -16.33 2.72
N LEU A 326 -14.15 -17.38 3.24
CA LEU A 326 -13.31 -17.27 4.44
C LEU A 326 -12.13 -16.34 4.19
N LEU A 327 -11.41 -16.54 3.09
CA LEU A 327 -10.23 -15.74 2.73
C LEU A 327 -10.62 -14.28 2.46
N ALA A 328 -11.79 -14.01 1.88
CA ALA A 328 -12.29 -12.66 1.64
C ALA A 328 -12.55 -11.86 2.93
N GLU A 329 -12.59 -12.50 4.11
CA GLU A 329 -12.62 -11.81 5.41
C GLU A 329 -11.26 -11.22 5.83
N GLY A 330 -10.20 -11.38 5.03
CA GLY A 330 -8.85 -10.90 5.37
C GLY A 330 -8.22 -11.68 6.51
N MET A 331 -6.95 -11.40 6.82
CA MET A 331 -6.20 -12.24 7.79
C MET A 331 -6.76 -12.17 9.20
N ALA A 332 -7.27 -11.01 9.64
CA ALA A 332 -7.95 -10.90 10.93
C ALA A 332 -9.20 -11.80 11.00
N GLY A 333 -10.00 -11.82 9.95
CA GLY A 333 -11.21 -12.64 9.87
C GLY A 333 -10.90 -14.13 9.77
N VAL A 334 -9.87 -14.50 9.00
CA VAL A 334 -9.37 -15.88 8.91
C VAL A 334 -8.88 -16.35 10.27
N LEU A 335 -8.00 -15.59 10.94
CA LEU A 335 -7.47 -15.93 12.26
C LEU A 335 -8.58 -16.10 13.30
N LYS A 336 -9.61 -15.25 13.26
CA LYS A 336 -10.78 -15.36 14.17
C LYS A 336 -11.55 -16.66 13.95
N LYS A 337 -11.71 -17.11 12.70
CA LYS A 337 -12.46 -18.32 12.35
C LYS A 337 -11.62 -19.60 12.45
N LYS A 338 -10.30 -19.48 12.28
CA LYS A 338 -9.31 -20.56 12.22
C LYS A 338 -8.07 -20.21 13.07
N PRO A 339 -8.20 -20.10 14.40
CA PRO A 339 -7.09 -19.74 15.28
C PRO A 339 -5.92 -20.72 15.19
N GLU A 340 -6.18 -21.98 14.83
CA GLU A 340 -5.17 -23.02 14.60
C GLU A 340 -4.24 -22.72 13.42
N TRP A 341 -4.62 -21.81 12.51
CA TRP A 341 -3.77 -21.38 11.39
C TRP A 341 -2.83 -20.23 11.77
N SER A 342 -2.86 -19.73 13.01
CA SER A 342 -2.04 -18.60 13.46
C SER A 342 -0.54 -18.70 13.13
N PRO A 343 0.13 -19.88 13.16
CA PRO A 343 1.56 -19.96 12.83
C PRO A 343 1.87 -19.62 11.37
N TYR A 344 0.87 -19.70 10.48
CA TYR A 344 0.99 -19.51 9.04
C TYR A 344 0.46 -18.15 8.56
N ILE A 345 -0.17 -17.37 9.44
CA ILE A 345 -0.75 -16.07 9.08
C ILE A 345 0.29 -14.96 9.29
N MET A 346 0.85 -14.48 8.18
CA MET A 346 1.88 -13.43 8.18
C MET A 346 1.25 -12.03 8.23
N SER A 347 0.71 -11.66 9.39
CA SER A 347 0.06 -10.35 9.59
C SER A 347 0.42 -9.69 10.92
N VAL A 348 0.43 -8.35 10.95
CA VAL A 348 0.46 -7.55 12.19
C VAL A 348 -0.79 -6.71 12.21
N LYS A 349 -1.51 -6.70 13.34
CA LYS A 349 -2.79 -5.97 13.47
C LYS A 349 -3.80 -6.36 12.40
N GLY A 350 -3.81 -7.63 11.99
CA GLY A 350 -4.73 -8.16 10.99
C GLY A 350 -4.41 -7.80 9.53
N MET A 351 -3.44 -6.92 9.27
CA MET A 351 -2.99 -6.59 7.91
C MET A 351 -1.78 -7.46 7.55
N PRO A 352 -1.78 -8.13 6.38
CA PRO A 352 -0.64 -8.94 5.93
C PRO A 352 0.65 -8.13 5.80
N LEU A 353 1.80 -8.80 5.99
CA LEU A 353 3.11 -8.19 5.76
C LEU A 353 3.26 -7.71 4.31
N ALA A 354 4.13 -6.73 4.07
CA ALA A 354 4.53 -6.30 2.73
C ALA A 354 5.79 -7.05 2.26
N GLY A 355 6.25 -6.78 1.04
CA GLY A 355 7.20 -7.61 0.29
C GLY A 355 8.64 -7.63 0.78
N TYR A 356 8.89 -7.42 2.07
CA TYR A 356 10.22 -7.40 2.67
C TYR A 356 10.23 -8.29 3.92
N ASP A 357 11.04 -9.35 3.91
CA ASP A 357 11.18 -10.23 5.07
C ASP A 357 12.00 -9.53 6.19
N PRO A 358 11.40 -9.32 7.37
CA PRO A 358 12.05 -8.58 8.46
C PRO A 358 13.29 -9.29 9.03
N ARG A 359 13.49 -10.59 8.78
CA ARG A 359 14.71 -11.30 9.21
C ARG A 359 15.95 -10.86 8.40
N GLY A 360 15.76 -10.22 7.25
CA GLY A 360 16.83 -9.61 6.46
C GLY A 360 17.14 -8.15 6.79
N PHE A 361 16.21 -7.45 7.46
CA PHE A 361 16.31 -6.03 7.84
C PHE A 361 15.51 -5.76 9.11
N TYR A 362 16.18 -5.65 10.26
CA TYR A 362 15.51 -5.60 11.56
C TYR A 362 14.71 -4.32 11.79
N GLY A 363 15.13 -3.18 11.23
CA GLY A 363 14.32 -1.97 11.26
C GLY A 363 12.94 -2.17 10.65
N ASN A 364 12.84 -3.03 9.62
CA ASN A 364 11.58 -3.29 8.95
C ASN A 364 10.62 -4.15 9.79
N ALA A 365 11.14 -4.87 10.81
CA ALA A 365 10.30 -5.51 11.81
C ALA A 365 9.53 -4.45 12.63
N ILE A 366 10.22 -3.38 13.05
CA ILE A 366 9.61 -2.25 13.77
C ILE A 366 8.65 -1.50 12.86
N THR A 367 8.99 -1.28 11.58
CA THR A 367 8.09 -0.73 10.56
C THR A 367 6.74 -1.46 10.51
N TYR A 368 6.74 -2.80 10.49
CA TYR A 368 5.49 -3.57 10.48
C TYR A 368 4.79 -3.57 11.83
N GLY A 369 5.56 -3.75 12.90
CA GLY A 369 5.09 -3.75 14.27
C GLY A 369 4.32 -2.48 14.62
N THR A 370 4.88 -1.31 14.33
CA THR A 370 4.41 -0.02 14.85
C THR A 370 3.62 0.80 13.84
N SER A 371 3.33 0.25 12.65
CA SER A 371 2.52 0.95 11.65
C SER A 371 1.08 1.19 12.13
N ASN A 372 0.61 2.44 12.02
CA ASN A 372 -0.72 2.83 12.50
C ASN A 372 -1.91 2.23 11.70
N ARG A 373 -1.66 1.50 10.61
CA ARG A 373 -2.71 0.83 9.83
C ARG A 373 -2.56 -0.69 9.76
N GLY A 374 -1.62 -1.26 10.51
CA GLY A 374 -1.16 -2.65 10.39
C GLY A 374 0.03 -2.80 9.42
N ALA A 375 0.56 -4.02 9.29
CA ALA A 375 1.86 -4.28 8.68
C ALA A 375 2.05 -3.67 7.28
N CYS A 376 2.63 -2.47 7.21
CA CYS A 376 2.79 -1.76 5.95
C CYS A 376 4.13 -1.02 5.86
N HIS A 377 4.89 -1.28 4.79
CA HIS A 377 6.17 -0.63 4.56
C HIS A 377 6.04 0.87 4.27
N ASN A 378 4.94 1.33 3.65
CA ASN A 378 4.85 2.73 3.21
C ASN A 378 4.55 3.68 4.37
N VAL A 379 3.41 3.47 5.05
CA VAL A 379 2.98 4.28 6.22
C VAL A 379 3.79 3.93 7.46
N GLY A 380 4.10 2.65 7.67
CA GLY A 380 4.97 2.21 8.78
C GLY A 380 6.42 2.66 8.63
N GLY A 381 6.79 3.26 7.50
CA GLY A 381 8.12 3.81 7.25
C GLY A 381 9.10 2.78 6.69
N TRP A 382 9.40 2.87 5.40
CA TRP A 382 10.24 1.90 4.69
C TRP A 382 11.72 2.03 5.07
N SER A 383 12.14 1.34 6.14
CA SER A 383 13.50 1.40 6.68
C SER A 383 14.55 0.75 5.78
N VAL A 384 14.15 -0.26 4.99
CA VAL A 384 15.02 -1.05 4.11
C VAL A 384 15.89 -0.14 3.23
N ARG A 385 15.33 0.96 2.69
CA ARG A 385 16.13 1.89 1.88
C ARG A 385 17.26 2.55 2.68
N ALA A 386 16.97 3.00 3.90
CA ALA A 386 17.99 3.63 4.74
C ALA A 386 19.05 2.60 5.14
N GLU A 387 18.65 1.39 5.49
CA GLU A 387 19.54 0.30 5.88
C GLU A 387 20.34 -0.29 4.70
N LEU A 388 19.82 -0.18 3.48
CA LEU A 388 20.48 -0.65 2.26
C LEU A 388 21.42 0.40 1.65
N GLN A 389 20.93 1.64 1.49
CA GLN A 389 21.56 2.62 0.61
C GLN A 389 22.41 3.67 1.34
N SER A 390 22.19 3.87 2.65
CA SER A 390 22.88 4.96 3.36
C SER A 390 24.30 4.61 3.81
N GLY A 391 24.60 3.32 3.99
CA GLY A 391 25.83 2.86 4.66
C GLY A 391 25.94 3.22 6.16
N LYS A 392 24.92 3.91 6.72
CA LYS A 392 24.92 4.40 8.11
C LYS A 392 24.37 3.39 9.11
N TYR A 393 23.62 2.39 8.65
CA TYR A 393 22.92 1.45 9.51
C TYR A 393 23.29 0.02 9.12
N ASP A 394 23.76 -0.77 10.10
CA ASP A 394 23.82 -2.22 9.94
C ASP A 394 22.40 -2.78 10.03
N ARG A 395 21.94 -3.47 8.98
CA ARG A 395 20.59 -4.07 8.89
C ARG A 395 20.27 -5.11 9.98
N TYR A 396 21.28 -5.57 10.73
CA TYR A 396 21.12 -6.51 11.86
C TYR A 396 21.38 -5.90 13.24
N ALA A 397 21.76 -4.62 13.31
CA ALA A 397 21.88 -3.94 14.59
C ALA A 397 20.50 -3.80 15.26
N LEU A 398 20.49 -3.88 16.59
CA LEU A 398 19.30 -3.61 17.40
C LEU A 398 19.21 -2.12 17.74
N GLU A 399 20.32 -1.50 18.12
CA GLU A 399 20.37 -0.09 18.48
C GLU A 399 20.15 0.83 17.27
N GLY A 400 19.42 1.92 17.50
CA GLY A 400 19.17 2.99 16.54
C GLY A 400 18.01 2.69 15.58
N LYS A 401 17.39 1.51 15.67
CA LYS A 401 16.29 1.10 14.80
C LYS A 401 14.99 1.79 15.18
N GLY A 402 14.75 1.96 16.48
CA GLY A 402 13.59 2.70 16.98
C GLY A 402 13.60 4.15 16.49
N ARG A 403 14.72 4.85 16.71
CA ARG A 403 14.92 6.23 16.24
C ARG A 403 14.79 6.36 14.73
N LEU A 404 15.40 5.45 13.97
CA LEU A 404 15.33 5.45 12.50
C LEU A 404 13.87 5.37 12.03
N VAL A 405 13.11 4.39 12.54
CA VAL A 405 11.74 4.17 12.09
C VAL A 405 10.82 5.32 12.50
N LYS A 406 10.99 5.88 13.72
CA LYS A 406 10.27 7.10 14.14
C LYS A 406 10.48 8.23 13.12
N SER A 407 11.72 8.57 12.81
CA SER A 407 12.04 9.66 11.88
C SER A 407 11.43 9.44 10.49
N ILE A 408 11.49 8.21 9.96
CA ILE A 408 10.89 7.88 8.66
C ILE A 408 9.36 8.02 8.69
N GLN A 409 8.72 7.59 9.78
CA GLN A 409 7.27 7.69 9.96
C GLN A 409 6.81 9.15 10.10
N ASP A 410 7.54 9.98 10.84
CA ASP A 410 7.26 11.42 10.97
C ASP A 410 7.41 12.12 9.60
N ASN A 411 8.52 11.82 8.90
CA ASN A 411 8.72 12.31 7.54
C ASN A 411 7.59 11.88 6.61
N ARG A 412 7.18 10.62 6.68
CA ARG A 412 6.10 10.07 5.87
C ARG A 412 4.79 10.82 6.13
N ALA A 413 4.42 11.03 7.40
CA ALA A 413 3.15 11.63 7.78
C ALA A 413 2.98 13.05 7.22
N TYR A 414 4.02 13.90 7.32
CA TYR A 414 3.92 15.25 6.74
C TYR A 414 3.96 15.21 5.20
N VAL A 415 4.79 14.35 4.58
CA VAL A 415 4.87 14.19 3.12
C VAL A 415 3.52 13.75 2.54
N ASP A 416 2.83 12.86 3.24
CA ASP A 416 1.52 12.36 2.86
C ASP A 416 0.43 13.41 3.02
N SER A 417 0.60 14.38 3.93
CA SER A 417 -0.30 15.51 4.17
C SER A 417 -0.19 16.61 3.11
N ILE A 418 1.02 16.87 2.61
CA ILE A 418 1.24 17.86 1.53
C ILE A 418 0.83 17.35 0.13
N GLY A 419 0.48 16.06 -0.01
CA GLY A 419 -0.04 15.52 -1.26
C GLY A 419 1.02 15.28 -2.35
N ILE A 420 2.27 15.01 -1.98
CA ILE A 420 3.38 14.73 -2.90
C ILE A 420 3.74 13.24 -2.96
N CYS A 421 4.16 12.76 -4.14
CA CYS A 421 4.66 11.39 -4.26
C CYS A 421 6.02 11.21 -3.57
N THR A 422 6.14 10.14 -2.78
CA THR A 422 7.38 9.78 -2.09
C THR A 422 8.61 9.64 -2.98
N VAL A 423 8.40 9.30 -4.25
CA VAL A 423 9.50 9.12 -5.20
C VAL A 423 10.14 10.46 -5.51
N VAL A 424 9.35 11.54 -5.64
CA VAL A 424 9.88 12.84 -6.09
C VAL A 424 10.19 13.81 -4.95
N ARG A 425 9.73 13.54 -3.73
CA ARG A 425 9.81 14.48 -2.60
C ARG A 425 11.19 15.10 -2.38
N GLY A 426 12.27 14.32 -2.55
CA GLY A 426 13.64 14.78 -2.34
C GLY A 426 14.11 15.82 -3.36
N SER A 427 13.53 15.86 -4.56
CA SER A 427 13.84 16.90 -5.56
C SER A 427 13.24 18.26 -5.21
N MET A 428 12.46 18.32 -4.13
CA MET A 428 11.82 19.52 -3.56
C MET A 428 12.20 19.66 -2.08
N ASP A 429 13.33 19.07 -1.68
CA ASP A 429 13.93 19.18 -0.35
C ASP A 429 13.07 18.73 0.84
N PHE A 430 12.08 17.86 0.57
CA PHE A 430 11.32 17.17 1.62
C PHE A 430 12.06 15.91 2.08
N SER A 431 12.65 15.99 3.27
CA SER A 431 13.45 14.92 3.90
C SER A 431 13.19 14.81 5.41
N ASP A 432 13.98 14.01 6.12
CA ASP A 432 14.04 13.97 7.58
C ASP A 432 14.64 15.25 8.20
N SER A 433 15.28 16.09 7.38
CA SER A 433 15.70 17.45 7.70
C SER A 433 15.21 18.38 6.57
N PRO A 434 13.90 18.64 6.49
CA PRO A 434 13.33 19.36 5.36
C PRO A 434 13.90 20.78 5.25
N GLY A 435 14.09 21.22 4.02
CA GLY A 435 14.59 22.56 3.70
C GLY A 435 13.82 23.20 2.55
N GLY A 436 14.28 24.37 2.13
CA GLY A 436 13.67 25.17 1.07
C GLY A 436 12.39 25.89 1.48
N ASP A 437 11.76 26.54 0.49
CA ASP A 437 10.63 27.47 0.64
C ASP A 437 9.40 27.03 -0.16
N VAL A 438 9.28 25.73 -0.45
CA VAL A 438 8.22 25.19 -1.33
C VAL A 438 6.82 25.48 -0.79
N LEU A 439 6.60 25.30 0.52
CA LEU A 439 5.29 25.56 1.13
C LEU A 439 5.01 27.05 1.27
N GLU A 440 6.02 27.88 1.50
CA GLU A 440 5.89 29.34 1.52
C GLU A 440 5.49 29.86 0.13
N ALA A 441 6.18 29.44 -0.92
CA ALA A 441 5.84 29.79 -2.30
C ALA A 441 4.44 29.32 -2.72
N LEU A 442 3.95 28.20 -2.16
CA LEU A 442 2.61 27.69 -2.43
C LEU A 442 1.53 28.42 -1.64
N THR A 443 1.74 28.62 -0.34
CA THR A 443 0.68 28.98 0.63
C THR A 443 0.81 30.38 1.21
N GLY A 444 1.98 31.01 1.09
CA GLY A 444 2.34 32.27 1.74
C GLY A 444 2.80 32.10 3.19
N HIS A 445 3.03 30.88 3.66
CA HIS A 445 3.47 30.58 5.02
C HIS A 445 4.64 29.59 5.04
N ASP A 446 5.69 29.93 5.79
CA ASP A 446 6.84 29.05 5.98
C ASP A 446 6.55 27.99 7.04
N PHE A 447 6.20 26.79 6.57
CA PHE A 447 6.01 25.61 7.40
C PHE A 447 7.29 24.79 7.60
N THR A 448 8.39 25.11 6.90
CA THR A 448 9.60 24.27 6.85
C THR A 448 10.14 23.93 8.25
N PRO A 449 10.24 24.87 9.21
CA PRO A 449 10.69 24.58 10.58
C PRO A 449 9.80 23.60 11.35
N GLU A 450 8.53 23.45 10.97
CA GLU A 450 7.52 22.68 11.70
C GLU A 450 7.18 21.34 11.04
N LEU A 451 7.68 21.05 9.84
CA LEU A 451 7.26 19.87 9.07
C LEU A 451 7.43 18.55 9.81
N MET A 452 8.56 18.35 10.49
CA MET A 452 8.81 17.12 11.26
C MET A 452 7.91 17.03 12.51
N SER A 453 7.65 18.15 13.20
CA SER A 453 6.75 18.16 14.36
C SER A 453 5.28 17.96 13.96
N ILE A 454 4.87 18.47 12.79
CA ILE A 454 3.58 18.17 12.17
C ILE A 454 3.47 16.67 11.89
N GLY A 455 4.52 16.06 11.32
CA GLY A 455 4.58 14.61 11.09
C GLY A 455 4.42 13.80 12.38
N GLU A 456 5.19 14.15 13.42
CA GLU A 456 5.12 13.53 14.74
C GLU A 456 3.73 13.66 15.38
N ARG A 457 3.10 14.84 15.27
CA ARG A 457 1.74 15.12 15.74
C ARG A 457 0.71 14.23 15.06
N ILE A 458 0.77 14.11 13.72
CA ILE A 458 -0.16 13.27 12.96
C ILE A 458 0.01 11.80 13.34
N TYR A 459 1.24 11.30 13.37
CA TYR A 459 1.49 9.89 13.67
C TYR A 459 1.08 9.53 15.12
N THR A 460 1.28 10.46 16.06
CA THR A 460 0.84 10.29 17.45
C THR A 460 -0.68 10.37 17.59
N LEU A 461 -1.35 11.27 16.86
CA LEU A 461 -2.82 11.33 16.81
C LEU A 461 -3.42 10.01 16.31
N GLU A 462 -2.89 9.47 15.20
CA GLU A 462 -3.29 8.17 14.70
C GLU A 462 -3.07 7.06 15.75
N ARG A 463 -1.94 7.09 16.47
CA ARG A 463 -1.68 6.15 17.57
C ARG A 463 -2.72 6.28 18.71
N MET A 464 -3.09 7.51 19.09
CA MET A 464 -4.14 7.74 20.10
C MET A 464 -5.48 7.14 19.67
N ILE A 465 -5.84 7.23 18.38
CA ILE A 465 -7.04 6.58 17.83
C ILE A 465 -6.96 5.06 18.02
N LEU A 466 -5.81 4.45 17.74
CA LEU A 466 -5.59 3.02 17.95
C LEU A 466 -5.63 2.63 19.43
N ASN A 467 -5.02 3.42 20.32
CA ASN A 467 -5.05 3.13 21.75
C ASN A 467 -6.48 3.22 22.32
N ARG A 468 -7.28 4.18 21.85
CA ARG A 468 -8.72 4.24 22.16
C ARG A 468 -9.45 2.97 21.71
N GLU A 469 -9.03 2.38 20.60
CA GLU A 469 -9.58 1.13 20.05
C GLU A 469 -8.98 -0.14 20.68
N GLY A 470 -8.12 0.01 21.70
CA GLY A 470 -7.59 -1.09 22.50
C GLY A 470 -6.21 -1.61 22.06
N ILE A 471 -5.59 -0.99 21.06
CA ILE A 471 -4.26 -1.38 20.59
C ILE A 471 -3.19 -1.00 21.60
N ARG A 472 -2.32 -1.96 21.89
CA ARG A 472 -1.23 -1.88 22.87
C ARG A 472 0.02 -2.59 22.36
N ARG A 473 1.07 -2.66 23.19
CA ARG A 473 2.33 -3.33 22.86
C ARG A 473 2.17 -4.75 22.32
N LYS A 474 1.23 -5.52 22.88
CA LYS A 474 0.94 -6.90 22.44
C LYS A 474 0.54 -6.99 20.96
N ASP A 475 -0.02 -5.92 20.40
CA ASP A 475 -0.49 -5.85 19.02
C ASP A 475 0.60 -5.28 18.08
N ASP A 476 1.70 -4.76 18.64
CA ASP A 476 2.89 -4.32 17.91
C ASP A 476 3.90 -5.47 17.71
N GLN A 477 3.50 -6.73 17.89
CA GLN A 477 4.40 -7.89 17.77
C GLN A 477 4.44 -8.48 16.35
N PRO A 478 5.59 -8.96 15.85
CA PRO A 478 5.68 -9.66 14.57
C PRO A 478 4.99 -11.04 14.61
N PRO A 479 4.66 -11.64 13.46
CA PRO A 479 4.15 -13.00 13.38
C PRO A 479 5.12 -14.02 14.00
N GLU A 480 4.59 -15.10 14.56
CA GLU A 480 5.39 -16.11 15.27
C GLU A 480 6.55 -16.67 14.44
N ARG A 481 6.31 -16.96 13.16
CA ARG A 481 7.33 -17.43 12.22
C ARG A 481 8.55 -16.51 12.19
N ILE A 482 8.33 -15.20 12.11
CA ILE A 482 9.40 -14.22 12.03
C ILE A 482 10.29 -14.28 13.27
N VAL A 483 9.69 -14.50 14.45
CA VAL A 483 10.40 -14.45 15.73
C VAL A 483 10.85 -15.79 16.31
N LYS A 484 10.41 -16.90 15.72
CA LYS A 484 10.72 -18.27 16.17
C LYS A 484 11.51 -19.09 15.15
N GLU A 485 11.36 -18.82 13.85
CA GLU A 485 11.98 -19.63 12.80
C GLU A 485 13.28 -19.00 12.28
N VAL A 486 14.34 -19.80 12.27
CA VAL A 486 15.62 -19.47 11.64
C VAL A 486 15.46 -19.50 10.11
N VAL A 487 16.08 -18.56 9.39
CA VAL A 487 16.04 -18.56 7.92
C VAL A 487 16.68 -19.84 7.38
N PRO A 488 15.94 -20.68 6.63
CA PRO A 488 16.38 -22.03 6.29
C PRO A 488 17.35 -22.10 5.10
N SER A 489 17.29 -21.13 4.19
CA SER A 489 18.04 -21.14 2.93
C SER A 489 18.40 -19.74 2.43
N GLY A 490 19.19 -19.67 1.36
CA GLY A 490 19.56 -18.41 0.72
C GLY A 490 20.73 -17.67 1.38
N PRO A 491 21.00 -16.42 0.94
CA PRO A 491 22.19 -15.65 1.33
C PRO A 491 22.34 -15.37 2.82
N ILE A 492 21.23 -15.41 3.57
CA ILE A 492 21.19 -15.12 5.01
C ILE A 492 20.79 -16.34 5.84
N LYS A 493 20.98 -17.56 5.30
CA LYS A 493 20.72 -18.81 6.01
C LYS A 493 21.32 -18.78 7.42
N GLY A 494 20.54 -19.19 8.41
CA GLY A 494 20.96 -19.20 9.81
C GLY A 494 20.68 -17.90 10.58
N ARG A 495 20.26 -16.82 9.90
CA ARG A 495 19.80 -15.59 10.57
C ARG A 495 18.44 -15.80 11.24
N PHE A 496 18.19 -15.06 12.31
CA PHE A 496 16.98 -15.11 13.12
C PHE A 496 16.76 -13.75 13.79
N LEU A 497 15.52 -13.42 14.13
CA LEU A 497 15.17 -12.24 14.91
C LEU A 497 14.35 -12.73 16.11
N THR A 498 14.86 -12.79 17.34
CA THR A 498 14.03 -13.29 18.46
C THR A 498 13.04 -12.25 18.95
N THR A 499 12.04 -12.68 19.72
CA THR A 499 11.14 -11.77 20.46
C THR A 499 11.91 -10.82 21.39
N GLU A 500 12.98 -11.29 22.03
CA GLU A 500 13.83 -10.45 22.89
C GLU A 500 14.54 -9.35 22.09
N MET A 501 15.20 -9.73 20.98
CA MET A 501 15.85 -8.78 20.07
C MET A 501 14.86 -7.75 19.53
N TYR A 502 13.66 -8.20 19.16
CA TYR A 502 12.59 -7.31 18.71
C TYR A 502 12.13 -6.35 19.81
N ASN A 503 11.95 -6.84 21.04
CA ASN A 503 11.53 -6.00 22.17
C ASN A 503 12.58 -4.94 22.54
N THR A 504 13.88 -5.23 22.44
CA THR A 504 14.93 -4.20 22.60
C THR A 504 14.73 -3.03 21.64
N MET A 505 14.44 -3.31 20.36
CA MET A 505 14.20 -2.27 19.36
C MET A 505 12.85 -1.54 19.58
N LEU A 506 11.85 -2.26 20.07
CA LEU A 506 10.52 -1.70 20.35
C LEU A 506 10.54 -0.77 21.57
N ASP A 507 11.32 -1.10 22.60
CA ASP A 507 11.53 -0.25 23.77
C ASP A 507 12.17 1.08 23.36
N GLU A 508 13.28 1.01 22.59
CA GLU A 508 13.91 2.20 22.01
C GLU A 508 12.91 3.03 21.19
N TYR A 509 12.07 2.37 20.37
CA TYR A 509 11.06 3.06 19.58
C TYR A 509 10.04 3.82 20.44
N TYR A 510 9.55 3.23 21.54
CA TYR A 510 8.61 3.91 22.44
C TYR A 510 9.27 5.06 23.21
N GLU A 511 10.50 4.89 23.67
CA GLU A 511 11.27 5.96 24.33
C GLU A 511 11.46 7.15 23.38
N GLU A 512 11.92 6.90 22.15
CA GLU A 512 12.11 7.93 21.13
C GLU A 512 10.79 8.62 20.76
N ARG A 513 9.66 7.90 20.80
CA ARG A 513 8.32 8.44 20.58
C ARG A 513 7.78 9.25 21.77
N GLY A 514 8.40 9.16 22.95
CA GLY A 514 7.84 9.67 24.20
C GLY A 514 6.52 9.00 24.57
N TRP A 515 6.43 7.69 24.33
CA TRP A 515 5.31 6.82 24.71
C TRP A 515 5.72 5.94 25.89
N ASP A 516 4.75 5.44 26.65
CA ASP A 516 5.02 4.45 27.68
C ASP A 516 5.36 3.07 27.08
N MET A 517 5.79 2.12 27.94
CA MET A 517 6.17 0.78 27.50
C MET A 517 5.00 -0.08 27.02
N ASP A 518 3.75 0.36 27.21
CA ASP A 518 2.56 -0.26 26.61
C ASP A 518 2.19 0.39 25.25
N GLY A 519 3.02 1.33 24.79
CA GLY A 519 2.88 2.03 23.53
C GLY A 519 1.73 3.05 23.54
N VAL A 520 1.47 3.70 24.67
CA VAL A 520 0.51 4.81 24.80
C VAL A 520 1.27 6.14 24.91
N PRO A 521 0.93 7.17 24.12
CA PRO A 521 1.56 8.49 24.25
C PRO A 521 1.45 9.05 25.66
N THR A 522 2.55 9.57 26.20
CA THR A 522 2.58 10.20 27.54
C THR A 522 1.85 11.55 27.52
N SER A 523 1.38 12.00 28.69
CA SER A 523 0.77 13.33 28.83
C SER A 523 1.70 14.46 28.38
N GLU A 524 3.00 14.34 28.66
CA GLU A 524 4.04 15.29 28.21
C GLU A 524 4.11 15.36 26.68
N THR A 525 4.16 14.21 26.00
CA THR A 525 4.14 14.15 24.54
C THR A 525 2.86 14.75 23.95
N ILE A 526 1.71 14.46 24.54
CA ILE A 526 0.43 15.00 24.10
C ILE A 526 0.40 16.53 24.23
N GLU A 527 0.87 17.07 25.35
CA GLU A 527 0.98 18.51 25.57
C GLU A 527 1.94 19.16 24.57
N LYS A 528 3.16 18.61 24.45
CA LYS A 528 4.19 19.06 23.48
C LYS A 528 3.64 19.12 22.05
N LEU A 529 2.82 18.14 21.65
CA LEU A 529 2.27 18.06 20.30
C LEU A 529 0.95 18.82 20.12
N GLY A 530 0.42 19.46 21.16
CA GLY A 530 -0.84 20.22 21.08
C GLY A 530 -2.08 19.35 20.87
N LEU A 531 -2.08 18.14 21.44
CA LEU A 531 -3.17 17.15 21.29
C LEU A 531 -4.08 17.06 22.53
N THR A 532 -3.93 17.98 23.49
CA THR A 532 -4.62 17.96 24.80
C THR A 532 -6.14 18.08 24.70
N THR A 533 -6.66 18.72 23.65
CA THR A 533 -8.11 18.90 23.43
C THR A 533 -8.84 17.62 23.02
N LEU A 534 -8.11 16.51 22.80
CA LEU A 534 -8.65 15.23 22.33
C LEU A 534 -8.75 14.16 23.44
N ILE A 535 -8.35 14.50 24.67
CA ILE A 535 -8.34 13.62 25.85
C ILE A 535 -9.58 13.83 26.72
#